data_AF-A0A423JX62-F1
#
_entry.id   AF-A0A423JX62-F1
#
_cell.length_a   1.000
_cell.length_b   1.000
_cell.length_c   1.000
_cell.angle_alpha   90.00
_cell.angle_beta   90.00
_cell.angle_gamma   90.00
#
_symmetry.space_group_name_H-M   'P 1'
#
loop_
_entity.id
_entity.type
_entity.pdbx_description
1 polymer ?
#
loop_
_entity_poly.entity_id
_entity_poly.type
_entity_poly.pdbx_seq_one_letter_code
_entity_poly.pdbx_strand_id
1 'polypeptide(L)'
;MAVFVGKDERESRIFHVARDFTCWRDREYNDQYPCQVSRQGENTVNLNLDIVSIVFASAVAEEIARCLYDAVLITVGNLAGFVPTPAARDSMFERKYHKRVSGDWSYTADGKFSCHGSESTVYFVELPTDTNDTTEQVGVYTVEDGGAELVFEFMCYSFSMLDAVWLANSLMEAAGGEPLDVLETTSVSSSSCVPLAVLKFMGLFER
;
A
#
# COMPACT_ATOMS: atom_id res chain seq x y z
N MET A 1 5.02 54.63 15.79
CA MET A 1 3.73 54.05 16.21
C MET A 1 3.24 53.20 15.06
N ALA A 2 2.97 51.92 15.33
CA ALA A 2 2.36 50.89 14.46
C ALA A 2 3.13 50.45 13.20
N VAL A 3 3.17 49.17 12.80
CA VAL A 3 2.62 47.91 13.33
C VAL A 3 3.40 46.77 12.61
N PHE A 4 3.72 45.69 13.33
CA PHE A 4 4.25 44.45 12.77
C PHE A 4 3.12 43.65 12.10
N VAL A 5 3.30 43.23 10.85
CA VAL A 5 2.51 42.19 10.15
C VAL A 5 3.47 41.53 9.16
N GLY A 6 3.63 40.22 9.05
CA GLY A 6 3.07 39.10 9.78
C GLY A 6 4.03 37.93 9.51
N LYS A 7 4.22 37.11 10.53
CA LYS A 7 5.00 35.88 10.51
C LYS A 7 4.34 34.95 9.48
N ASP A 8 5.07 34.54 8.45
CA ASP A 8 4.65 33.45 7.56
C ASP A 8 4.50 32.19 8.43
N GLU A 9 3.27 31.93 8.87
CA GLU A 9 2.85 30.63 9.33
C GLU A 9 2.94 29.70 8.12
N ARG A 10 4.00 28.87 8.09
CA ARG A 10 3.97 27.61 7.35
C ARG A 10 2.80 26.82 7.91
N GLU A 11 1.62 26.99 7.34
CA GLU A 11 0.56 26.00 7.45
C GLU A 11 1.14 24.69 6.91
N SER A 12 1.53 23.82 7.82
CA SER A 12 1.76 22.41 7.54
C SER A 12 0.49 21.92 6.86
N ARG A 13 0.53 21.73 5.54
CA ARG A 13 -0.57 21.09 4.82
C ARG A 13 -0.71 19.69 5.40
N ILE A 14 -1.75 19.50 6.20
CA ILE A 14 -2.12 18.19 6.73
C ILE A 14 -2.52 17.35 5.52
N PHE A 15 -1.69 16.38 5.14
CA PHE A 15 -2.00 15.47 4.04
C PHE A 15 -3.24 14.64 4.41
N HIS A 16 -4.24 14.64 3.54
CA HIS A 16 -5.47 13.88 3.69
C HIS A 16 -6.10 13.61 2.32
N VAL A 17 -6.33 12.34 2.00
CA VAL A 17 -6.97 11.89 0.77
C VAL A 17 -7.95 10.77 1.06
N ALA A 18 -8.99 10.65 0.24
CA ALA A 18 -10.03 9.65 0.39
C ALA A 18 -10.49 9.11 -0.97
N ARG A 19 -10.89 7.84 -0.99
CA ARG A 19 -11.43 7.16 -2.17
C ARG A 19 -12.28 5.98 -1.73
N ASP A 20 -13.41 5.76 -2.41
CA ASP A 20 -14.23 4.58 -2.18
C ASP A 20 -13.64 3.40 -2.97
N PHE A 21 -13.44 2.29 -2.28
CA PHE A 21 -12.93 1.06 -2.87
C PHE A 21 -14.08 0.10 -3.14
N THR A 22 -14.00 -0.64 -4.23
CA THR A 22 -14.85 -1.82 -4.43
C THR A 22 -14.18 -3.00 -3.73
N CYS A 23 -14.92 -3.73 -2.88
CA CYS A 23 -14.43 -4.98 -2.31
C CYS A 23 -14.16 -5.96 -3.44
N TRP A 24 -12.88 -6.27 -3.67
CA TRP A 24 -12.50 -7.00 -4.88
C TRP A 24 -12.98 -8.46 -4.88
N ARG A 25 -12.97 -9.10 -3.71
CA ARG A 25 -13.53 -10.46 -3.54
C ARG A 25 -15.04 -10.51 -3.71
N ASP A 26 -15.75 -9.46 -3.30
CA ASP A 26 -17.22 -9.37 -3.38
C ASP A 26 -17.69 -8.41 -4.48
N ARG A 27 -16.86 -8.20 -5.50
CA ARG A 27 -17.07 -7.20 -6.57
C ARG A 27 -18.35 -7.43 -7.36
N GLU A 28 -18.81 -8.67 -7.45
CA GLU A 28 -20.09 -9.04 -8.09
C GLU A 28 -21.31 -8.44 -7.40
N TYR A 29 -21.20 -8.09 -6.11
CA TYR A 29 -22.25 -7.43 -5.35
C TYR A 29 -22.14 -5.90 -5.35
N ASN A 30 -21.13 -5.35 -6.02
CA ASN A 30 -20.77 -3.92 -5.98
C ASN A 30 -20.60 -3.40 -4.54
N ASP A 31 -20.12 -4.27 -3.64
CA ASP A 31 -19.86 -3.87 -2.26
C ASP A 31 -18.70 -2.87 -2.23
N GLN A 32 -18.87 -1.78 -1.48
CA GLN A 32 -17.93 -0.67 -1.43
C GLN A 32 -17.66 -0.25 0.00
N TYR A 33 -16.43 0.16 0.26
CA TYR A 33 -16.04 0.73 1.54
C TYR A 33 -15.17 1.98 1.35
N PRO A 34 -15.30 2.97 2.26
CA PRO A 34 -14.47 4.15 2.21
C PRO A 34 -13.03 3.81 2.64
N CYS A 35 -12.06 4.33 1.89
CA CYS A 35 -10.65 4.34 2.27
C CYS A 35 -10.18 5.78 2.44
N GLN A 36 -9.49 6.07 3.54
CA GLN A 36 -8.89 7.38 3.79
C GLN A 36 -7.46 7.22 4.27
N VAL A 37 -6.56 8.05 3.74
CA VAL A 37 -5.17 8.12 4.17
C VAL A 37 -4.89 9.54 4.62
N SER A 38 -4.30 9.68 5.81
CA SER A 38 -3.93 10.98 6.35
C SER A 38 -2.63 10.92 7.11
N ARG A 39 -1.88 12.03 7.10
CA ARG A 39 -0.71 12.18 7.94
C ARG A 39 -1.13 12.68 9.32
N GLN A 40 -0.69 11.98 10.37
CA GLN A 40 -0.95 12.36 11.75
C GLN A 40 0.39 12.75 12.40
N GLY A 41 0.56 14.01 12.77
CA GLY A 41 1.84 14.49 13.30
C GLY A 41 3.01 14.34 12.31
N GLU A 42 4.24 14.21 12.83
CA GLU A 42 5.44 14.18 11.99
C GLU A 42 5.74 12.79 11.43
N ASN A 43 5.49 11.71 12.19
CA ASN A 43 6.00 10.37 11.90
C ASN A 43 4.93 9.26 11.92
N THR A 44 3.65 9.60 11.86
CA THR A 44 2.59 8.59 11.77
C THR A 44 1.62 8.84 10.62
N VAL A 45 1.08 7.74 10.09
CA VAL A 45 0.13 7.72 8.99
C VAL A 45 -1.11 7.00 9.50
N ASN A 46 -2.26 7.65 9.40
CA ASN A 46 -3.55 7.03 9.68
C ASN A 46 -4.21 6.56 8.39
N LEU A 47 -4.55 5.28 8.36
CA LEU A 47 -5.30 4.59 7.33
C LEU A 47 -6.67 4.21 7.91
N ASN A 48 -7.72 4.82 7.40
CA ASN A 48 -9.09 4.37 7.69
C ASN A 48 -9.54 3.44 6.56
N LEU A 49 -9.98 2.24 6.92
CA LEU A 49 -10.58 1.26 6.02
C LEU A 49 -11.95 0.88 6.60
N ASP A 50 -13.00 1.35 5.93
CA ASP A 50 -14.38 1.23 6.42
C ASP A 50 -14.55 1.85 7.82
N ILE A 51 -14.92 1.03 8.83
CA ILE A 51 -15.11 1.45 10.21
C ILE A 51 -13.83 1.38 11.07
N VAL A 52 -12.72 0.91 10.51
CA VAL A 52 -11.47 0.68 11.25
C VAL A 52 -10.47 1.79 10.95
N SER A 53 -9.90 2.39 12.01
CA SER A 53 -8.79 3.33 11.93
C SER A 53 -7.50 2.65 12.37
N ILE A 54 -6.49 2.70 11.51
CA ILE A 54 -5.21 2.02 11.70
C ILE A 54 -4.09 3.05 11.57
N VAL A 55 -3.33 3.23 12.64
CA VAL A 55 -2.24 4.19 12.70
C VAL A 55 -0.91 3.46 12.60
N PHE A 56 -0.13 3.78 11.58
CA PHE A 56 1.21 3.22 11.35
C PHE A 56 2.29 4.25 11.68
N ALA A 57 3.44 3.78 12.15
CA ALA A 57 4.69 4.53 11.98
C ALA A 57 4.97 4.76 10.48
N SER A 58 5.52 5.93 10.11
CA SER A 58 5.78 6.27 8.70
C SER A 58 6.58 5.18 7.96
N ALA A 59 7.60 4.60 8.60
CA ALA A 59 8.40 3.54 7.98
C ALA A 59 7.58 2.26 7.66
N VAL A 60 6.64 1.90 8.54
CA VAL A 60 5.73 0.77 8.32
C VAL A 60 4.76 1.08 7.18
N ALA A 61 4.22 2.30 7.13
CA ALA A 61 3.34 2.74 6.05
C ALA A 61 4.04 2.73 4.68
N GLU A 62 5.29 3.21 4.60
CA GLU A 62 6.09 3.13 3.38
C GLU A 62 6.32 1.67 2.95
N GLU A 63 6.63 0.78 3.89
CA GLU A 63 6.89 -0.61 3.52
C GLU A 63 5.62 -1.34 3.07
N ILE A 64 4.47 -1.06 3.69
CA ILE A 64 3.16 -1.51 3.18
C ILE A 64 2.93 -0.99 1.76
N ALA A 65 3.20 0.29 1.51
CA ALA A 65 3.06 0.88 0.17
C ALA A 65 3.90 0.15 -0.89
N ARG A 66 5.17 -0.12 -0.57
CA ARG A 66 6.06 -0.86 -1.48
C ARG A 66 5.61 -2.32 -1.68
N CYS A 67 5.10 -2.98 -0.63
CA CYS A 67 4.55 -4.32 -0.74
C CYS A 67 3.27 -4.37 -1.59
N LEU A 68 2.40 -3.36 -1.48
CA LEU A 68 1.23 -3.23 -2.35
C LEU A 68 1.64 -3.03 -3.81
N TYR A 69 2.67 -2.23 -4.05
CA TYR A 69 3.21 -2.03 -5.38
C TYR A 69 3.82 -3.32 -5.96
N ASP A 70 4.59 -4.07 -5.16
CA ASP A 70 5.13 -5.38 -5.56
C ASP A 70 4.01 -6.37 -5.95
N ALA A 71 2.90 -6.39 -5.19
CA ALA A 71 1.73 -7.21 -5.50
C ALA A 71 1.11 -6.82 -6.86
N VAL A 72 0.93 -5.52 -7.10
CA VAL A 72 0.41 -5.01 -8.38
C VAL A 72 1.33 -5.38 -9.54
N LEU A 73 2.65 -5.25 -9.37
CA LEU A 73 3.60 -5.64 -10.41
C LEU A 73 3.41 -7.10 -10.78
N ILE A 74 3.30 -8.00 -9.80
CA ILE A 74 3.08 -9.43 -10.05
C ILE A 74 1.78 -9.68 -10.81
N THR A 75 0.69 -9.01 -10.44
CA THR A 75 -0.58 -9.11 -11.18
C THR A 75 -0.44 -8.63 -12.63
N VAL A 76 0.20 -7.48 -12.86
CA VAL A 76 0.46 -6.96 -14.21
C VAL A 76 1.34 -7.93 -15.02
N GLY A 77 2.34 -8.52 -14.37
CA GLY A 77 3.19 -9.54 -14.95
C GLY A 77 2.42 -10.75 -15.47
N ASN A 78 1.58 -11.33 -14.62
CA ASN A 78 0.74 -12.47 -14.99
C ASN A 78 -0.13 -12.14 -16.22
N LEU A 79 -0.76 -10.96 -16.24
CA LEU A 79 -1.59 -10.50 -17.37
C LEU A 79 -0.78 -10.32 -18.66
N ALA A 80 0.47 -9.89 -18.54
CA ALA A 80 1.37 -9.67 -19.68
C ALA A 80 2.20 -10.92 -20.07
N GLY A 81 2.06 -12.03 -19.33
CA GLY A 81 2.79 -13.28 -19.58
C GLY A 81 4.27 -13.23 -19.19
N PHE A 82 4.67 -12.37 -18.25
CA PHE A 82 6.05 -12.32 -17.72
C PHE A 82 6.08 -12.20 -16.20
N VAL A 83 7.25 -12.42 -15.61
CA VAL A 83 7.44 -12.35 -14.15
C VAL A 83 8.23 -11.09 -13.80
N PRO A 84 7.60 -10.02 -13.34
CA PRO A 84 8.34 -8.95 -12.70
C PRO A 84 8.87 -9.53 -11.40
N THR A 85 10.18 -9.57 -11.27
CA THR A 85 10.81 -9.77 -9.97
C THR A 85 11.05 -8.38 -9.41
N PRO A 86 10.30 -7.94 -8.40
CA PRO A 86 10.55 -6.64 -7.79
C PRO A 86 11.98 -6.56 -7.28
N ALA A 87 12.55 -5.36 -7.27
CA ALA A 87 13.93 -5.17 -6.84
C ALA A 87 14.13 -5.69 -5.41
N ALA A 88 15.28 -6.33 -5.18
CA ALA A 88 15.70 -6.69 -3.85
C ALA A 88 15.83 -5.40 -3.01
N ARG A 89 15.20 -5.40 -1.84
CA ARG A 89 15.28 -4.33 -0.85
C ARG A 89 15.25 -4.95 0.53
N ASP A 90 15.92 -4.29 1.47
CA ASP A 90 15.74 -4.59 2.88
C ASP A 90 14.30 -4.25 3.26
N SER A 91 13.60 -5.17 3.90
CA SER A 91 12.14 -5.14 4.06
C SER A 91 11.77 -5.61 5.45
N MET A 92 10.84 -4.89 6.08
CA MET A 92 10.23 -5.30 7.36
C MET A 92 9.31 -6.52 7.19
N PHE A 93 8.91 -6.82 5.96
CA PHE A 93 8.06 -7.95 5.60
C PHE A 93 8.90 -9.08 5.01
N GLU A 94 8.58 -10.31 5.40
CA GLU A 94 9.06 -11.52 4.74
C GLU A 94 8.32 -11.68 3.40
N ARG A 95 9.01 -11.39 2.29
CA ARG A 95 8.44 -11.43 0.94
C ARG A 95 8.68 -12.79 0.29
N LYS A 96 7.64 -13.41 -0.25
CA LYS A 96 7.70 -14.69 -0.97
C LYS A 96 7.02 -14.56 -2.32
N TYR A 97 7.64 -15.20 -3.32
CA TYR A 97 7.12 -15.32 -4.68
C TYR A 97 7.01 -16.80 -5.00
N HIS A 98 5.83 -17.25 -5.41
CA HIS A 98 5.64 -18.65 -5.78
C HIS A 98 4.71 -18.79 -6.97
N LYS A 99 4.93 -19.84 -7.76
CA LYS A 99 4.06 -20.18 -8.88
C LYS A 99 2.89 -21.04 -8.40
N ARG A 100 1.67 -20.66 -8.74
CA ARG A 100 0.44 -21.41 -8.44
C ARG A 100 0.29 -22.61 -9.38
N VAL A 101 -0.61 -23.52 -9.03
CA VAL A 101 -0.98 -24.66 -9.89
C VAL A 101 -1.58 -24.20 -11.22
N SER A 102 -2.27 -23.04 -11.24
CA SER A 102 -2.77 -22.41 -12.47
C SER A 102 -1.67 -22.01 -13.45
N GLY A 103 -0.43 -21.86 -12.95
CA GLY A 103 0.70 -21.33 -13.70
C GLY A 103 1.00 -19.86 -13.43
N ASP A 104 0.11 -19.13 -12.74
CA ASP A 104 0.29 -17.73 -12.39
C ASP A 104 1.24 -17.56 -11.20
N TRP A 105 1.89 -16.40 -11.13
CA TRP A 105 2.68 -16.02 -9.97
C TRP A 105 1.83 -15.43 -8.86
N SER A 106 2.21 -15.73 -7.64
CA SER A 106 1.63 -15.20 -6.42
C SER A 106 2.70 -14.50 -5.60
N TYR A 107 2.31 -13.41 -4.95
CA TYR A 107 3.13 -12.67 -4.02
C TYR A 107 2.50 -12.70 -2.63
N THR A 108 3.34 -12.89 -1.62
CA THR A 108 3.00 -12.71 -0.22
C THR A 108 4.06 -11.86 0.45
N ALA A 109 3.65 -10.97 1.34
CA ALA A 109 4.52 -10.21 2.21
C ALA A 109 3.92 -10.22 3.61
N ASP A 110 4.64 -10.79 4.56
CA ASP A 110 4.15 -10.97 5.94
C ASP A 110 5.06 -10.22 6.92
N GLY A 111 4.49 -9.30 7.69
CA GLY A 111 5.17 -8.52 8.72
C GLY A 111 4.53 -8.74 10.09
N LYS A 112 5.36 -8.68 11.14
CA LYS A 112 4.89 -8.76 12.54
C LYS A 112 5.34 -7.52 13.28
N PHE A 113 4.39 -6.82 13.88
CA PHE A 113 4.61 -5.52 14.49
C PHE A 113 3.99 -5.49 15.88
N SER A 114 4.60 -4.75 16.81
CA SER A 114 3.96 -4.46 18.08
C SER A 114 2.76 -3.57 17.85
N CYS A 115 1.64 -3.92 18.48
CA CYS A 115 0.43 -3.12 18.44
C CYS A 115 -0.06 -2.74 19.83
N HIS A 116 -0.73 -1.59 19.89
CA HIS A 116 -1.58 -1.21 21.01
C HIS A 116 -2.95 -0.83 20.48
N GLY A 117 -3.99 -1.54 20.93
CA GLY A 117 -5.37 -1.28 20.51
C GLY A 117 -6.18 -0.52 21.56
N SER A 118 -7.05 0.37 21.09
CA SER A 118 -8.30 0.74 21.76
C SER A 118 -9.48 0.13 20.99
N GLU A 119 -10.72 0.25 21.50
CA GLU A 119 -11.90 -0.39 20.87
C GLU A 119 -12.13 -0.03 19.39
N SER A 120 -11.56 1.07 18.89
CA SER A 120 -11.77 1.56 17.51
C SER A 120 -10.51 2.02 16.77
N THR A 121 -9.33 1.92 17.38
CA THR A 121 -8.07 2.35 16.75
C THR A 121 -6.93 1.41 17.10
N VAL A 122 -6.22 0.94 16.07
CA VAL A 122 -5.05 0.06 16.22
C VAL A 122 -3.79 0.84 15.85
N TYR A 123 -2.82 0.89 16.76
CA TYR A 123 -1.53 1.53 16.52
C TYR A 123 -0.47 0.47 16.23
N PHE A 124 0.24 0.59 15.11
CA PHE A 124 1.34 -0.27 14.70
C PHE A 124 2.65 0.50 14.77
N VAL A 125 3.55 0.07 15.66
CA VAL A 125 4.88 0.64 15.84
C VAL A 125 5.95 -0.23 15.18
N GLU A 126 7.13 0.37 14.96
CA GLU A 126 8.32 -0.38 14.56
C GLU A 126 8.66 -1.44 15.63
N LEU A 127 9.38 -2.49 15.21
CA LEU A 127 9.77 -3.73 15.92
C LEU A 127 9.69 -3.74 17.47
N PRO A 128 9.35 -4.88 18.09
CA PRO A 128 9.00 -4.95 19.52
C PRO A 128 10.03 -4.31 20.45
N THR A 129 9.59 -3.32 21.22
CA THR A 129 10.30 -2.83 22.41
C THR A 129 9.73 -3.54 23.63
N ASP A 130 10.61 -4.17 24.41
CA ASP A 130 10.31 -5.07 25.53
C ASP A 130 9.33 -4.50 26.60
N THR A 131 8.03 -4.50 26.36
CA THR A 131 6.98 -4.40 27.40
C THR A 131 5.64 -4.84 26.82
N ASN A 132 5.01 -5.91 27.32
CA ASN A 132 3.57 -6.25 27.24
C ASN A 132 2.76 -6.05 25.92
N ASP A 133 3.41 -5.77 24.80
CA ASP A 133 2.77 -5.49 23.52
C ASP A 133 2.28 -6.80 22.89
N THR A 134 1.03 -6.81 22.45
CA THR A 134 0.55 -7.84 21.56
C THR A 134 1.19 -7.63 20.19
N THR A 135 1.71 -8.68 19.58
CA THR A 135 2.21 -8.61 18.21
C THR A 135 1.10 -8.97 17.25
N GLU A 136 0.75 -8.08 16.33
CA GLU A 136 -0.22 -8.35 15.28
C GLU A 136 0.48 -8.61 13.94
N GLN A 137 -0.11 -9.49 13.13
CA GLN A 137 0.34 -9.77 11.78
C GLN A 137 -0.29 -8.78 10.79
N VAL A 138 0.54 -8.18 9.94
CA VAL A 138 0.12 -7.41 8.77
C VAL A 138 0.63 -8.14 7.52
N GLY A 139 -0.25 -8.35 6.55
CA GLY A 139 0.05 -9.10 5.34
C GLY A 139 -0.39 -8.37 4.07
N VAL A 140 0.38 -8.49 3.00
CA VAL A 140 0.00 -8.06 1.66
C VAL A 140 0.07 -9.23 0.69
N TYR A 141 -1.00 -9.47 -0.06
CA TYR A 141 -1.10 -10.63 -0.96
C TYR A 141 -1.70 -10.25 -2.32
N THR A 142 -1.35 -11.03 -3.35
CA THR A 142 -2.08 -11.04 -4.63
C THR A 142 -3.34 -11.90 -4.54
N VAL A 143 -4.44 -11.43 -5.12
CA VAL A 143 -5.67 -12.21 -5.31
C VAL A 143 -5.62 -12.98 -6.63
N GLU A 144 -6.18 -14.19 -6.65
CA GLU A 144 -6.15 -15.10 -7.81
C GLU A 144 -6.84 -14.52 -9.05
N ASP A 145 -7.97 -13.83 -8.86
CA ASP A 145 -8.69 -13.11 -9.94
C ASP A 145 -8.07 -11.75 -10.29
N GLY A 146 -6.80 -11.54 -9.95
CA GLY A 146 -6.13 -10.24 -9.99
C GLY A 146 -6.48 -9.36 -8.79
N GLY A 147 -5.82 -8.20 -8.63
CA GLY A 147 -5.99 -7.34 -7.46
C GLY A 147 -5.06 -7.69 -6.29
N ALA A 148 -5.24 -7.01 -5.16
CA ALA A 148 -4.41 -7.15 -3.98
C ALA A 148 -5.25 -7.15 -2.69
N GLU A 149 -4.67 -7.68 -1.61
CA GLU A 149 -5.27 -7.67 -0.28
C GLU A 149 -4.30 -7.13 0.74
N LEU A 150 -4.85 -6.38 1.69
CA LEU A 150 -4.21 -6.02 2.94
C LEU A 150 -4.91 -6.77 4.07
N VAL A 151 -4.16 -7.58 4.79
CA VAL A 151 -4.66 -8.47 5.84
C VAL A 151 -4.10 -8.03 7.18
N PHE A 152 -4.98 -7.97 8.15
CA PHE A 152 -4.67 -7.85 9.56
C PHE A 152 -5.17 -9.13 10.26
N GLU A 153 -4.74 -9.38 11.49
CA GLU A 153 -5.21 -10.55 12.24
C GLU A 153 -6.73 -10.55 12.45
N PHE A 154 -7.34 -9.37 12.53
CA PHE A 154 -8.77 -9.19 12.80
C PHE A 154 -9.65 -8.97 11.55
N MET A 155 -9.07 -8.54 10.41
CA MET A 155 -9.81 -8.14 9.19
C MET A 155 -8.97 -8.35 7.91
N CYS A 156 -9.64 -8.46 6.76
CA CYS A 156 -9.01 -8.48 5.44
C CYS A 156 -9.73 -7.49 4.51
N TYR A 157 -8.96 -6.68 3.79
CA TYR A 157 -9.46 -5.73 2.81
C TYR A 157 -8.88 -6.07 1.45
N SER A 158 -9.75 -6.40 0.50
CA SER A 158 -9.38 -6.69 -0.88
C SER A 158 -9.79 -5.54 -1.79
N PHE A 159 -8.95 -5.21 -2.76
CA PHE A 159 -9.17 -4.08 -3.67
C PHE A 159 -8.54 -4.32 -5.04
N SER A 160 -9.01 -3.54 -6.02
CA SER A 160 -8.54 -3.63 -7.41
C SER A 160 -7.06 -3.24 -7.54
N MET A 161 -6.43 -3.56 -8.67
CA MET A 161 -5.07 -3.07 -8.96
C MET A 161 -4.99 -1.54 -8.95
N LEU A 162 -6.02 -0.86 -9.46
CA LEU A 162 -6.05 0.61 -9.50
C LEU A 162 -6.13 1.22 -8.10
N ASP A 163 -6.96 0.64 -7.25
CA ASP A 163 -7.10 1.09 -5.87
C ASP A 163 -5.85 0.75 -5.04
N ALA A 164 -5.18 -0.38 -5.33
CA ALA A 164 -3.89 -0.73 -4.75
C ALA A 164 -2.80 0.29 -5.09
N VAL A 165 -2.70 0.71 -6.36
CA VAL A 165 -1.74 1.76 -6.79
C VAL A 165 -2.06 3.09 -6.13
N TRP A 166 -3.35 3.45 -6.06
CA TRP A 166 -3.77 4.67 -5.37
C TRP A 166 -3.42 4.63 -3.88
N LEU A 167 -3.66 3.50 -3.21
CA LEU A 167 -3.36 3.32 -1.79
C LEU A 167 -1.86 3.38 -1.53
N ALA A 168 -1.05 2.67 -2.33
CA ALA A 168 0.40 2.69 -2.22
C ALA A 168 0.97 4.11 -2.32
N ASN A 169 0.56 4.87 -3.34
CA ASN A 169 1.02 6.25 -3.51
C ASN A 169 0.54 7.18 -2.40
N SER A 170 -0.70 7.00 -1.94
CA SER A 170 -1.26 7.78 -0.83
C SER A 170 -0.51 7.53 0.48
N LEU A 171 -0.12 6.28 0.75
CA LEU A 171 0.69 5.91 1.92
C LEU A 171 2.11 6.48 1.85
N MET A 172 2.74 6.45 0.68
CA MET A 172 4.07 7.07 0.48
C MET A 172 4.02 8.57 0.74
N GLU A 173 3.06 9.28 0.13
CA GLU A 173 2.94 10.72 0.29
C GLU A 173 2.63 11.10 1.75
N ALA A 174 1.74 10.34 2.42
CA ALA A 174 1.43 10.53 3.83
C ALA A 174 2.66 10.33 4.73
N ALA A 175 3.48 9.33 4.43
CA ALA A 175 4.72 9.06 5.16
C ALA A 175 5.82 10.10 4.89
N GLY A 176 5.66 10.95 3.87
CA GLY A 176 6.64 11.94 3.45
C GLY A 176 7.64 11.43 2.41
N GLY A 177 7.39 10.25 1.84
CA GLY A 177 8.14 9.67 0.74
C GLY A 177 7.63 10.15 -0.62
N GLU A 178 8.43 9.92 -1.67
CA GLU A 178 8.02 10.17 -3.05
C GLU A 178 7.02 9.09 -3.52
N PRO A 179 6.04 9.43 -4.37
CA PRO A 179 5.17 8.45 -5.00
C PRO A 179 5.99 7.34 -5.70
N LEU A 180 5.50 6.11 -5.66
CA LEU A 180 6.06 5.00 -6.41
C LEU A 180 5.61 5.18 -7.86
N ASP A 181 6.26 6.10 -8.56
CA ASP A 181 5.86 6.55 -9.88
C ASP A 181 5.67 5.36 -10.85
N VAL A 182 4.76 5.54 -11.79
CA VAL A 182 4.18 4.47 -12.60
C VAL A 182 5.25 3.90 -13.53
N LEU A 183 5.84 2.76 -13.14
CA LEU A 183 6.80 1.95 -13.92
C LEU A 183 8.23 2.50 -14.11
N GLU A 184 8.84 3.19 -13.14
CA GLU A 184 10.28 3.51 -13.24
C GLU A 184 11.16 2.72 -12.27
N THR A 185 11.81 1.66 -12.77
CA THR A 185 13.28 1.66 -12.94
C THR A 185 13.78 0.45 -13.75
N THR A 186 13.94 0.71 -15.06
CA THR A 186 15.20 0.52 -15.82
C THR A 186 15.93 -0.82 -15.74
N SER A 187 15.84 -1.56 -16.85
CA SER A 187 16.99 -2.00 -17.67
C SER A 187 18.24 -2.50 -16.93
N VAL A 188 18.34 -3.81 -16.78
CA VAL A 188 19.62 -4.50 -17.01
C VAL A 188 19.41 -5.45 -18.19
N SER A 189 19.83 -4.96 -19.37
CA SER A 189 20.22 -5.70 -20.56
C SER A 189 19.73 -7.16 -20.73
N SER A 190 18.58 -7.35 -21.39
CA SER A 190 18.45 -8.14 -22.63
C SER A 190 16.97 -8.35 -22.98
N SER A 191 16.51 -7.69 -24.04
CA SER A 191 15.37 -8.07 -24.90
C SER A 191 14.04 -8.53 -24.25
N SER A 192 13.29 -7.62 -23.61
CA SER A 192 11.81 -7.53 -23.74
C SER A 192 11.27 -6.29 -23.01
N CYS A 193 11.34 -5.13 -23.66
CA CYS A 193 10.74 -3.91 -23.14
C CYS A 193 9.21 -3.95 -23.31
N VAL A 194 8.45 -4.40 -22.31
CA VAL A 194 7.06 -3.91 -22.20
C VAL A 194 6.59 -3.75 -20.76
N PRO A 195 6.79 -2.57 -20.16
CA PRO A 195 5.98 -2.16 -19.02
C PRO A 195 4.94 -1.11 -19.43
N LEU A 196 5.32 -0.11 -20.22
CA LEU A 196 4.47 1.06 -20.48
C LEU A 196 3.33 0.83 -21.49
N ALA A 197 3.52 -0.05 -22.46
CA ALA A 197 2.52 -0.28 -23.50
C ALA A 197 1.34 -1.13 -23.00
N VAL A 198 1.56 -2.05 -22.05
CA VAL A 198 0.49 -2.86 -21.46
C VAL A 198 -0.43 -2.01 -20.60
N LEU A 199 0.11 -1.15 -19.74
CA LEU A 199 -0.73 -0.26 -18.91
C LEU A 199 -1.54 0.73 -19.75
N LYS A 200 -0.98 1.26 -20.85
CA LYS A 200 -1.72 2.12 -21.80
C LYS A 200 -2.76 1.35 -22.61
N PHE A 201 -2.47 0.11 -23.01
CA PHE A 201 -3.42 -0.73 -23.76
C PHE A 201 -4.60 -1.21 -22.88
N MET A 202 -4.39 -1.27 -21.55
CA MET A 202 -5.41 -1.68 -20.57
C MET A 202 -6.25 -0.52 -20.01
N GLY A 203 -6.13 0.70 -20.54
CA GLY A 203 -6.97 1.83 -20.11
C GLY A 203 -6.69 2.34 -18.69
N LEU A 204 -5.55 1.96 -18.09
CA LEU A 204 -5.18 2.32 -16.71
C LEU A 204 -4.56 3.73 -16.63
N PHE A 205 -4.48 4.44 -17.76
CA PHE A 205 -4.06 5.84 -17.88
C PHE A 205 -4.86 6.52 -18.99
N GLU A 206 -6.08 6.97 -18.68
CA GLU A 206 -6.74 8.02 -19.46
C GLU A 206 -7.24 9.13 -18.53
N ARG A 207 -6.58 10.28 -18.66
CA ARG A 207 -6.90 11.67 -18.27
C ARG A 207 -7.58 11.95 -16.94
#